data_AF-A0A162N0P6-F1
#
_entry.id   AF-A0A162N0P6-F1
#
_cell.length_a   1.000
_cell.length_b   1.000
_cell.length_c   1.000
_cell.angle_alpha   90.00
_cell.angle_beta   90.00
_cell.angle_gamma   90.00
#
_symmetry.space_group_name_H-M   'P 1'
#
loop_
_entity.id
_entity.type
_entity.pdbx_description
1 polymer ?
#
loop_
_entity_poly.entity_id
_entity_poly.type
_entity_poly.pdbx_seq_one_letter_code
_entity_poly.pdbx_strand_id
1 'polypeptide(L)'
;MQQICEHGYDAKDFLLHRCRTPHNDPNVLAVRYHAGAILGSIHRSIAIQQWFQVHYPDPMYPLDTQTRVERSLAAFDLFVLHDQHGDIDEVGFKSDHHGNLHQLTLSPLQTIQLLDTHAAAFMRTQPEWSEMNTRQKALALNQWMRATNLVGLDDQEDFRNLRNCFIGQALRDVKHESIPLISCAIYCGIAERVGLHAECFLPPICAHVVVTAPPGLDLDANPSTDEHQMYLNPFETNGEVPLEYLERLALYANTTISRLRRSGNVAVAAAAKRTARSIEDAHDSAAHFADRLVSGALLRGHPAVNLQLALYAARWALLLLSPPRADNGDTRFMRVMKEIRDNWPEDEWIMAQHLRALQNKGAARGALAANLVLTPPDEHHAANLSDCALTAERVAPFRLGQVFVHRRYQWLGAIVGFYAAPSASSAILDAGSEGAGNHPRKFYIRTITASDLTEQIISSDNLQVVDRFRATEDMFPLAGRYFKRFDRDAGCFVSNVDELYPGLTA
;
A
#
# COMPACT_ATOMS: atom_id res chain seq x y z
N MET A 1 -10.34 -19.30 1.63
CA MET A 1 -9.91 -17.88 1.66
C MET A 1 -10.70 -17.07 0.64
N GLN A 2 -10.57 -17.36 -0.65
CA GLN A 2 -11.32 -16.68 -1.74
C GLN A 2 -12.83 -16.50 -1.46
N GLN A 3 -13.52 -17.57 -1.03
CA GLN A 3 -14.95 -17.50 -0.68
C GLN A 3 -15.30 -16.40 0.35
N ILE A 4 -14.39 -16.12 1.29
CA ILE A 4 -14.58 -15.05 2.28
C ILE A 4 -14.31 -13.70 1.63
N CYS A 5 -13.29 -13.59 0.78
CA CYS A 5 -12.99 -12.37 0.04
C CYS A 5 -14.15 -11.96 -0.89
N GLU A 6 -14.86 -12.93 -1.48
CA GLU A 6 -16.02 -12.70 -2.36
C GLU A 6 -17.21 -12.05 -1.63
N HIS A 7 -17.29 -12.15 -0.29
CA HIS A 7 -18.28 -11.41 0.49
C HIS A 7 -17.96 -9.91 0.64
N GLY A 8 -16.77 -9.46 0.23
CA GLY A 8 -16.37 -8.06 0.30
C GLY A 8 -16.54 -7.48 1.71
N TYR A 9 -17.13 -6.29 1.80
CA TYR A 9 -17.30 -5.59 3.08
C TYR A 9 -18.31 -6.22 4.04
N ASP A 10 -19.14 -7.14 3.59
CA ASP A 10 -20.01 -7.89 4.51
C ASP A 10 -19.19 -8.72 5.52
N ALA A 11 -17.96 -9.10 5.17
CA ALA A 11 -17.04 -9.81 6.06
C ALA A 11 -16.16 -8.88 6.92
N LYS A 12 -16.14 -7.56 6.67
CA LYS A 12 -15.16 -6.61 7.22
C LYS A 12 -15.17 -6.55 8.75
N ASP A 13 -16.34 -6.31 9.36
CA ASP A 13 -16.45 -6.18 10.82
C ASP A 13 -16.03 -7.46 11.55
N PHE A 14 -16.41 -8.61 10.99
CA PHE A 14 -16.00 -9.90 11.52
C PHE A 14 -14.48 -10.06 11.44
N LEU A 15 -13.88 -9.78 10.28
CA LEU A 15 -12.43 -9.90 10.08
C LEU A 15 -11.65 -8.93 10.97
N LEU A 16 -12.09 -7.67 11.11
CA LEU A 16 -11.50 -6.70 12.02
C LEU A 16 -11.52 -7.19 13.47
N HIS A 17 -12.63 -7.80 13.90
CA HIS A 17 -12.71 -8.42 15.22
C HIS A 17 -11.72 -9.58 15.36
N ARG A 18 -11.57 -10.43 14.35
CA ARG A 18 -10.60 -11.55 14.34
C ARG A 18 -9.14 -11.07 14.31
N CYS A 19 -8.82 -9.96 13.64
CA CYS A 19 -7.50 -9.32 13.69
C CYS A 19 -7.12 -8.89 15.11
N ARG A 20 -8.10 -8.66 15.99
CA ARG A 20 -7.90 -8.24 17.40
C ARG A 20 -8.10 -9.39 18.39
N THR A 21 -8.02 -10.64 17.93
CA THR A 21 -8.12 -11.82 18.79
C THR A 21 -7.17 -11.71 19.98
N PRO A 22 -7.60 -11.92 21.24
CA PRO A 22 -6.76 -11.74 22.43
C PRO A 22 -5.63 -12.77 22.54
N HIS A 23 -4.56 -12.44 23.27
CA HIS A 23 -3.37 -13.31 23.44
C HIS A 23 -3.63 -14.62 24.21
N ASN A 24 -4.80 -14.77 24.84
CA ASN A 24 -5.21 -16.01 25.48
C ASN A 24 -5.76 -17.05 24.49
N ASP A 25 -6.01 -16.68 23.23
CA ASP A 25 -6.41 -17.63 22.21
C ASP A 25 -5.22 -18.54 21.85
N PRO A 26 -5.38 -19.87 21.86
CA PRO A 26 -4.30 -20.80 21.57
C PRO A 26 -3.73 -20.64 20.15
N ASN A 27 -4.50 -20.05 19.22
CA ASN A 27 -4.16 -19.82 17.82
C ASN A 27 -4.06 -18.33 17.47
N VAL A 28 -3.80 -17.46 18.45
CA VAL A 28 -3.82 -15.99 18.28
C VAL A 28 -3.02 -15.51 17.06
N LEU A 29 -1.80 -16.00 16.82
CA LEU A 29 -0.98 -15.53 15.69
C LEU A 29 -1.58 -15.96 14.36
N ALA A 30 -1.97 -17.23 14.24
CA ALA A 30 -2.57 -17.76 13.02
C ALA A 30 -3.89 -17.08 12.68
N VAL A 31 -4.77 -16.91 13.67
CA VAL A 31 -6.06 -16.24 13.49
C VAL A 31 -5.86 -14.79 13.04
N ARG A 32 -5.00 -14.03 13.73
CA ARG A 32 -4.74 -12.63 13.38
C ARG A 32 -4.14 -12.50 11.98
N TYR A 33 -3.17 -13.35 11.64
CA TYR A 33 -2.52 -13.34 10.33
C TYR A 33 -3.51 -13.64 9.20
N HIS A 34 -4.26 -14.73 9.28
CA HIS A 34 -5.17 -15.10 8.20
C HIS A 34 -6.36 -14.15 8.08
N ALA A 35 -6.90 -13.64 9.21
CA ALA A 35 -7.91 -12.59 9.17
C ALA A 35 -7.37 -11.31 8.52
N GLY A 36 -6.14 -10.90 8.87
CA GLY A 36 -5.46 -9.75 8.29
C GLY A 36 -5.17 -9.91 6.80
N ALA A 37 -4.74 -11.09 6.35
CA ALA A 37 -4.49 -11.40 4.95
C ALA A 37 -5.79 -11.33 4.12
N ILE A 38 -6.88 -11.93 4.61
CA ILE A 38 -8.20 -11.86 3.96
C ILE A 38 -8.70 -10.42 3.90
N LEU A 39 -8.67 -9.71 5.03
CA LEU A 39 -9.11 -8.32 5.10
C LEU A 39 -8.29 -7.42 4.17
N GLY A 40 -6.97 -7.61 4.14
CA GLY A 40 -6.07 -6.93 3.22
C GLY A 40 -6.42 -7.21 1.76
N SER A 41 -6.71 -8.47 1.41
CA SER A 41 -7.14 -8.84 0.05
C SER A 41 -8.44 -8.14 -0.37
N ILE A 42 -9.41 -8.04 0.54
CA ILE A 42 -10.67 -7.31 0.31
C ILE A 42 -10.39 -5.81 0.08
N HIS A 43 -9.58 -5.18 0.95
CA HIS A 43 -9.18 -3.78 0.78
C HIS A 43 -8.47 -3.54 -0.55
N ARG A 44 -7.53 -4.40 -0.93
CA ARG A 44 -6.77 -4.29 -2.18
C ARG A 44 -7.67 -4.45 -3.40
N SER A 45 -8.64 -5.37 -3.37
CA SER A 45 -9.62 -5.53 -4.45
C SER A 45 -10.40 -4.24 -4.70
N ILE A 46 -10.85 -3.57 -3.63
CA ILE A 46 -11.58 -2.30 -3.73
C ILE A 46 -10.69 -1.18 -4.29
N ALA A 47 -9.44 -1.08 -3.82
CA ALA A 47 -8.48 -0.12 -4.36
C ALA A 47 -8.21 -0.32 -5.86
N ILE A 48 -8.00 -1.56 -6.27
CA ILE A 48 -7.77 -1.95 -7.67
C ILE A 48 -9.00 -1.62 -8.52
N GLN A 49 -10.20 -1.87 -7.99
CA GLN A 49 -11.46 -1.50 -8.63
C GLN A 49 -11.58 0.03 -8.82
N GLN A 50 -11.15 0.85 -7.85
CA GLN A 50 -11.16 2.32 -8.03
C GLN A 50 -10.27 2.75 -9.19
N TRP A 51 -9.03 2.27 -9.29
CA TRP A 51 -8.16 2.62 -10.42
C TRP A 51 -8.65 2.04 -11.74
N PHE A 52 -9.27 0.86 -11.70
CA PHE A 52 -9.90 0.27 -12.87
C PHE A 52 -11.01 1.19 -13.40
N GLN A 53 -11.88 1.72 -12.54
CA GLN A 53 -12.95 2.65 -12.92
C GLN A 53 -12.44 4.00 -13.45
N VAL A 54 -11.32 4.51 -12.94
CA VAL A 54 -10.68 5.73 -13.51
C VAL A 54 -10.31 5.52 -14.98
N HIS A 55 -9.79 4.34 -15.32
CA HIS A 55 -9.42 4.00 -16.70
C HIS A 55 -10.60 3.52 -17.56
N TYR A 56 -11.59 2.90 -16.91
CA TYR A 56 -12.79 2.31 -17.52
C TYR A 56 -14.05 2.82 -16.81
N PRO A 57 -14.43 4.08 -17.05
CA PRO A 57 -15.64 4.62 -16.44
C PRO A 57 -16.86 3.84 -16.94
N ASP A 58 -17.69 3.38 -16.02
CA ASP A 58 -18.96 2.75 -16.36
C ASP A 58 -19.97 3.84 -16.75
N PRO A 59 -20.51 3.84 -17.98
CA PRO A 59 -21.49 4.83 -18.41
C PRO A 59 -22.80 4.78 -17.62
N MET A 60 -23.05 3.71 -16.84
CA MET A 60 -24.26 3.53 -16.04
C MET A 60 -24.20 4.22 -14.66
N TYR A 61 -23.02 4.68 -14.22
CA TYR A 61 -22.83 5.42 -12.98
C TYR A 61 -22.41 6.87 -13.27
N PRO A 62 -22.95 7.88 -12.56
CA PRO A 62 -22.59 9.27 -12.81
C PRO A 62 -21.08 9.52 -12.57
N LEU A 63 -20.40 10.05 -13.61
CA LEU A 63 -18.96 10.34 -13.63
C LEU A 63 -18.49 11.25 -12.47
N ASP A 64 -19.36 12.14 -11.98
CA ASP A 64 -19.03 13.17 -10.99
C ASP A 64 -18.70 12.60 -9.60
N THR A 65 -19.29 11.45 -9.24
CA THR A 65 -19.07 10.82 -7.93
C THR A 65 -17.92 9.80 -7.92
N GLN A 66 -17.55 9.26 -9.09
CA GLN A 66 -16.61 8.13 -9.17
C GLN A 66 -15.16 8.53 -9.46
N THR A 67 -14.92 9.75 -9.95
CA THR A 67 -13.61 10.12 -10.52
C THR A 67 -13.01 11.36 -9.89
N ARG A 68 -13.04 11.40 -8.56
CA ARG A 68 -12.37 12.44 -7.76
C ARG A 68 -10.92 12.04 -7.46
N VAL A 69 -10.01 13.01 -7.43
CA VAL A 69 -8.57 12.76 -7.26
C VAL A 69 -8.29 12.12 -5.90
N GLU A 70 -8.93 12.58 -4.85
CA GLU A 70 -8.75 12.08 -3.49
C GLU A 70 -9.17 10.61 -3.34
N ARG A 71 -10.19 10.14 -4.08
CA ARG A 71 -10.62 8.73 -4.07
C ARG A 71 -9.53 7.83 -4.66
N SER A 72 -9.01 8.24 -5.81
CA SER A 72 -7.94 7.50 -6.50
C SER A 72 -6.64 7.48 -5.68
N LEU A 73 -6.36 8.53 -4.92
CA LEU A 73 -5.22 8.58 -4.00
C LEU A 73 -5.46 7.78 -2.71
N ALA A 74 -6.67 7.81 -2.16
CA ALA A 74 -7.05 7.02 -0.98
C ALA A 74 -7.06 5.51 -1.25
N ALA A 75 -7.16 5.08 -2.52
CA ALA A 75 -6.98 3.68 -2.89
C ALA A 75 -5.58 3.14 -2.51
N PHE A 76 -4.55 3.99 -2.45
CA PHE A 76 -3.25 3.57 -1.92
C PHE A 76 -3.32 3.26 -0.41
N ASP A 77 -4.07 4.04 0.37
CA ASP A 77 -4.22 3.82 1.82
C ASP A 77 -4.81 2.43 2.14
N LEU A 78 -5.69 1.90 1.30
CA LEU A 78 -6.30 0.59 1.48
C LEU A 78 -5.29 -0.57 1.48
N PHE A 79 -4.16 -0.44 0.76
CA PHE A 79 -3.09 -1.43 0.80
C PHE A 79 -2.38 -1.48 2.15
N VAL A 80 -2.37 -0.38 2.91
CA VAL A 80 -1.62 -0.22 4.17
C VAL A 80 -2.53 0.03 5.37
N LEU A 81 -3.82 -0.24 5.22
CA LEU A 81 -4.82 0.02 6.26
C LEU A 81 -4.74 -0.99 7.42
N HIS A 82 -4.31 -2.23 7.14
CA HIS A 82 -4.21 -3.34 8.11
C HIS A 82 -5.54 -3.60 8.84
N ASP A 83 -5.50 -3.60 10.18
CA ASP A 83 -6.61 -3.87 11.10
C ASP A 83 -7.30 -2.59 11.59
N GLN A 84 -7.04 -1.46 10.92
CA GLN A 84 -7.68 -0.19 11.23
C GLN A 84 -9.11 -0.16 10.67
N HIS A 85 -10.00 0.51 11.42
CA HIS A 85 -11.25 0.99 10.83
C HIS A 85 -10.91 2.13 9.88
N GLY A 86 -11.42 2.05 8.66
CA GLY A 86 -11.19 3.05 7.61
C GLY A 86 -11.68 2.51 6.27
N ASP A 87 -11.90 3.43 5.35
CA ASP A 87 -12.17 3.18 3.93
C ASP A 87 -11.98 4.52 3.18
N ILE A 88 -12.07 4.48 1.85
CA ILE A 88 -12.24 5.65 1.00
C ILE A 88 -13.55 6.36 1.40
N ASP A 89 -14.69 5.66 1.46
CA ASP A 89 -16.01 6.30 1.38
C ASP A 89 -17.19 5.67 2.13
N GLU A 90 -17.02 4.57 2.86
CA GLU A 90 -18.15 3.73 3.31
C GLU A 90 -19.29 4.48 4.04
N VAL A 91 -20.30 4.92 3.28
CA VAL A 91 -21.65 5.20 3.78
C VAL A 91 -22.32 3.84 3.93
N GLY A 92 -22.16 3.23 5.10
CA GLY A 92 -22.80 1.94 5.40
C GLY A 92 -24.33 2.09 5.37
N PHE A 93 -24.96 1.63 4.30
CA PHE A 93 -26.41 1.41 4.26
C PHE A 93 -26.68 -0.05 4.60
N LYS A 94 -27.21 -0.31 5.81
CA LYS A 94 -27.95 -1.55 6.05
C LYS A 94 -29.41 -1.31 5.71
N SER A 95 -29.93 -2.08 4.76
CA SER A 95 -31.36 -2.32 4.66
C SER A 95 -31.74 -3.23 5.82
N ASP A 96 -32.59 -2.77 6.73
CA ASP A 96 -33.22 -3.69 7.68
C ASP A 96 -34.15 -4.67 6.94
N HIS A 97 -34.63 -5.72 7.62
CA HIS A 97 -35.59 -6.69 7.05
C HIS A 97 -36.95 -6.07 6.64
N HIS A 98 -37.12 -4.75 6.82
CA HIS A 98 -38.30 -3.97 6.44
C HIS A 98 -38.01 -2.96 5.31
N GLY A 99 -36.80 -2.93 4.75
CA GLY A 99 -36.44 -2.05 3.64
C GLY A 99 -36.17 -0.60 4.02
N ASN A 100 -36.02 -0.28 5.31
CA ASN A 100 -35.63 1.06 5.75
C ASN A 100 -34.10 1.18 5.75
N LEU A 101 -33.60 2.20 5.05
CA LEU A 101 -32.21 2.64 5.11
C LEU A 101 -31.95 3.33 6.45
N HIS A 102 -31.23 2.68 7.35
CA HIS A 102 -30.65 3.36 8.52
C HIS A 102 -29.16 3.59 8.27
N GLN A 103 -28.75 4.86 8.25
CA GLN A 103 -27.35 5.27 8.22
C GLN A 103 -26.66 4.75 9.49
N LEU A 104 -25.78 3.77 9.34
CA LEU A 104 -24.95 3.32 10.46
C LEU A 104 -23.89 4.36 10.77
N THR A 105 -23.59 4.49 12.06
CA THR A 105 -22.64 5.41 12.66
C THR A 105 -21.37 5.52 11.82
N LEU A 106 -21.14 6.73 11.29
CA LEU A 106 -19.99 7.10 10.48
C LEU A 106 -18.68 6.66 11.17
N SER A 107 -17.83 5.92 10.46
CA SER A 107 -16.48 5.62 10.95
C SER A 107 -15.62 6.88 10.78
N PRO A 108 -15.15 7.52 11.88
CA PRO A 108 -14.51 8.85 11.85
C PRO A 108 -13.12 8.88 11.17
N LEU A 109 -12.71 7.80 10.50
CA LEU A 109 -11.38 7.60 9.94
C LEU A 109 -11.37 7.45 8.41
N GLN A 110 -12.48 7.73 7.73
CA GLN A 110 -12.59 7.69 6.27
C GLN A 110 -12.00 8.95 5.63
N THR A 111 -11.23 8.80 4.55
CA THR A 111 -10.55 9.93 3.89
C THR A 111 -11.53 11.02 3.45
N ILE A 112 -12.65 10.64 2.83
CA ILE A 112 -13.65 11.60 2.36
C ILE A 112 -14.32 12.34 3.53
N GLN A 113 -14.64 11.63 4.61
CA GLN A 113 -15.23 12.25 5.81
C GLN A 113 -14.25 13.18 6.53
N LEU A 114 -12.95 12.85 6.54
CA LEU A 114 -11.92 13.76 7.07
C LEU A 114 -11.89 15.05 6.27
N LEU A 115 -11.93 14.97 4.93
CA LEU A 115 -12.02 16.16 4.08
C LEU A 115 -13.31 16.96 4.29
N ASP A 116 -14.46 16.29 4.49
CA ASP A 116 -15.72 16.95 4.85
C ASP A 116 -15.62 17.69 6.18
N THR A 117 -14.97 17.06 7.17
CA THR A 117 -14.75 17.64 8.50
C THR A 117 -13.87 18.88 8.42
N HIS A 118 -12.80 18.84 7.61
CA HIS A 118 -11.94 20.00 7.38
C HIS A 118 -12.67 21.11 6.60
N ALA A 119 -13.48 20.77 5.60
CA ALA A 119 -14.30 21.74 4.88
C ALA A 119 -15.30 22.43 5.82
N ALA A 120 -15.99 21.68 6.68
CA ALA A 120 -16.88 22.25 7.69
C ALA A 120 -16.13 23.11 8.71
N ALA A 121 -14.92 22.70 9.12
CA ALA A 121 -14.07 23.51 10.00
C ALA A 121 -13.65 24.83 9.36
N PHE A 122 -13.25 24.81 8.08
CA PHE A 122 -12.93 26.01 7.31
C PHE A 122 -14.15 26.93 7.18
N MET A 123 -15.30 26.40 6.80
CA MET A 123 -16.52 27.20 6.63
C MET A 123 -16.95 27.92 7.91
N ARG A 124 -16.73 27.34 9.11
CA ARG A 124 -16.98 28.01 10.39
C ARG A 124 -16.09 29.25 10.62
N THR A 125 -14.96 29.34 9.94
CA THR A 125 -14.05 30.49 10.00
C THR A 125 -14.36 31.57 8.95
N GLN A 126 -15.28 31.31 8.03
CA GLN A 126 -15.58 32.19 6.88
C GLN A 126 -17.04 32.68 6.90
N PRO A 127 -17.43 33.59 7.81
CA PRO A 127 -18.80 34.10 7.88
C PRO A 127 -19.23 34.89 6.64
N GLU A 128 -18.29 35.54 5.94
CA GLU A 128 -18.53 36.36 4.74
C GLU A 128 -18.26 35.59 3.43
N TRP A 129 -18.30 34.25 3.46
CA TRP A 129 -17.94 33.42 2.29
C TRP A 129 -18.72 33.77 1.02
N SER A 130 -20.00 34.12 1.13
CA SER A 130 -20.84 34.47 -0.01
C SER A 130 -20.42 35.77 -0.70
N GLU A 131 -19.77 36.69 0.02
CA GLU A 131 -19.39 38.01 -0.47
C GLU A 131 -18.04 37.99 -1.20
N MET A 132 -17.23 36.95 -0.95
CA MET A 132 -15.91 36.81 -1.57
C MET A 132 -16.00 36.38 -3.04
N ASN A 133 -15.15 36.99 -3.87
CA ASN A 133 -14.93 36.55 -5.25
C ASN A 133 -14.09 35.25 -5.30
N THR A 134 -13.97 34.65 -6.49
CA THR A 134 -13.27 33.37 -6.67
C THR A 134 -11.82 33.43 -6.19
N ARG A 135 -11.10 34.54 -6.51
CA ARG A 135 -9.71 34.74 -6.11
C ARG A 135 -9.56 34.79 -4.58
N GLN A 136 -10.40 35.58 -3.93
CA GLN A 136 -10.42 35.74 -2.47
C GLN A 136 -10.72 34.40 -1.77
N LYS A 137 -11.73 33.67 -2.25
CA LYS A 137 -12.10 32.35 -1.74
C LYS A 137 -10.94 31.35 -1.81
N ALA A 138 -10.28 31.30 -2.96
CA ALA A 138 -9.16 30.40 -3.18
C ALA A 138 -7.95 30.74 -2.27
N LEU A 139 -7.61 32.01 -2.15
CA LEU A 139 -6.53 32.47 -1.27
C LEU A 139 -6.86 32.25 0.21
N ALA A 140 -8.11 32.50 0.64
CA ALA A 140 -8.54 32.28 2.01
C ALA A 140 -8.42 30.81 2.42
N LEU A 141 -8.83 29.88 1.54
CA LEU A 141 -8.66 28.45 1.78
C LEU A 141 -7.17 28.07 1.89
N ASN A 142 -6.35 28.54 0.94
CA ASN A 142 -4.92 28.22 0.92
C ASN A 142 -4.21 28.69 2.21
N GLN A 143 -4.50 29.92 2.63
CA GLN A 143 -3.95 30.50 3.85
C GLN A 143 -4.42 29.75 5.10
N TRP A 144 -5.71 29.41 5.17
CA TRP A 144 -6.26 28.65 6.29
C TRP A 144 -5.59 27.28 6.43
N MET A 145 -5.48 26.52 5.33
CA MET A 145 -4.88 25.18 5.35
C MET A 145 -3.44 25.20 5.87
N ARG A 146 -2.66 26.22 5.47
CA ARG A 146 -1.29 26.40 5.94
C ARG A 146 -1.24 26.86 7.40
N ALA A 147 -2.12 27.75 7.82
CA ALA A 147 -2.22 28.22 9.20
C ALA A 147 -2.64 27.10 10.18
N THR A 148 -3.42 26.12 9.72
CA THR A 148 -3.83 24.94 10.50
C THR A 148 -2.88 23.75 10.36
N ASN A 149 -1.74 23.92 9.67
CA ASN A 149 -0.78 22.86 9.38
C ASN A 149 -1.38 21.62 8.70
N LEU A 150 -2.32 21.81 7.77
CA LEU A 150 -2.99 20.71 7.06
C LEU A 150 -2.24 20.25 5.79
N VAL A 151 -1.24 21.02 5.37
CA VAL A 151 -0.44 20.80 4.17
C VAL A 151 1.00 21.24 4.38
N GLY A 152 1.92 20.66 3.62
CA GLY A 152 3.34 20.96 3.71
C GLY A 152 4.13 19.89 4.46
N LEU A 153 5.38 20.25 4.75
CA LEU A 153 6.34 19.47 5.54
C LEU A 153 7.08 20.42 6.49
N ASP A 154 7.21 20.02 7.75
CA ASP A 154 7.98 20.77 8.75
C ASP A 154 9.50 20.59 8.54
N ASP A 155 9.93 19.38 8.15
CA ASP A 155 11.32 19.02 7.88
C ASP A 155 11.52 18.53 6.44
N GLN A 156 12.61 18.95 5.79
CA GLN A 156 12.97 18.46 4.46
C GLN A 156 13.51 17.02 4.47
N GLU A 157 14.05 16.55 5.60
CA GLU A 157 14.47 15.14 5.73
C GLU A 157 13.27 14.18 5.64
N ASP A 158 12.08 14.64 6.08
CA ASP A 158 10.83 13.89 6.01
C ASP A 158 10.22 13.81 4.61
N PHE A 159 10.75 14.52 3.61
CA PHE A 159 10.21 14.50 2.24
C PHE A 159 10.15 13.10 1.62
N ARG A 160 11.11 12.23 1.98
CA ARG A 160 11.20 10.86 1.46
C ARG A 160 10.48 9.84 2.33
N ASN A 161 9.83 10.28 3.41
CA ASN A 161 9.06 9.38 4.25
C ASN A 161 7.86 8.83 3.46
N LEU A 162 7.75 7.50 3.43
CA LEU A 162 6.70 6.80 2.70
C LEU A 162 5.29 7.29 3.10
N ARG A 163 5.09 7.61 4.39
CA ARG A 163 3.81 8.11 4.93
C ARG A 163 3.26 9.31 4.15
N ASN A 164 4.14 10.20 3.73
CA ASN A 164 3.77 11.49 3.14
C ASN A 164 3.21 11.33 1.71
N CYS A 165 3.30 10.12 1.13
CA CYS A 165 2.68 9.76 -0.16
C CYS A 165 1.20 9.36 -0.04
N PHE A 166 0.65 9.18 1.16
CA PHE A 166 -0.69 8.66 1.39
C PHE A 166 -1.61 9.76 1.95
N ILE A 167 -2.71 10.04 1.24
CA ILE A 167 -3.64 11.09 1.62
C ILE A 167 -4.34 10.76 2.95
N GLY A 168 -4.75 9.51 3.16
CA GLY A 168 -5.39 9.11 4.40
C GLY A 168 -4.42 9.12 5.59
N GLN A 169 -3.15 8.75 5.40
CA GLN A 169 -2.14 8.88 6.45
C GLN A 169 -1.91 10.35 6.82
N ALA A 170 -1.75 11.23 5.82
CA ALA A 170 -1.57 12.66 6.06
C ALA A 170 -2.77 13.25 6.82
N LEU A 171 -4.01 12.96 6.43
CA LEU A 171 -5.19 13.50 7.12
C LEU A 171 -5.39 12.95 8.55
N ARG A 172 -4.86 11.76 8.87
CA ARG A 172 -5.00 11.14 10.20
C ARG A 172 -3.85 11.47 11.14
N ASP A 173 -2.69 11.81 10.60
CA ASP A 173 -1.52 12.19 11.39
C ASP A 173 -1.70 13.58 12.02
N VAL A 174 -1.20 13.75 13.24
CA VAL A 174 -1.32 15.03 13.98
C VAL A 174 -0.58 16.17 13.28
N LYS A 175 0.49 15.86 12.54
CA LYS A 175 1.26 16.89 11.82
C LYS A 175 0.77 17.17 10.40
N HIS A 176 -0.08 16.30 9.84
CA HIS A 176 -0.55 16.35 8.45
C HIS A 176 0.54 16.52 7.36
N GLU A 177 1.75 16.05 7.64
CA GLU A 177 2.86 16.07 6.70
C GLU A 177 2.52 15.33 5.40
N SER A 178 2.80 15.96 4.27
CA SER A 178 2.46 15.42 2.96
C SER A 178 3.35 15.93 1.84
N ILE A 179 3.58 15.12 0.81
CA ILE A 179 4.31 15.56 -0.39
C ILE A 179 3.47 16.58 -1.19
N PRO A 180 4.07 17.40 -2.08
CA PRO A 180 3.37 18.46 -2.79
C PRO A 180 2.08 18.02 -3.51
N LEU A 181 2.10 16.83 -4.12
CA LEU A 181 0.93 16.27 -4.81
C LEU A 181 -0.24 15.99 -3.85
N ILE A 182 0.05 15.43 -2.67
CA ILE A 182 -0.96 15.12 -1.67
C ILE A 182 -1.51 16.41 -1.07
N SER A 183 -0.66 17.41 -0.79
CA SER A 183 -1.11 18.75 -0.38
C SER A 183 -2.05 19.39 -1.41
N CYS A 184 -1.74 19.30 -2.71
CA CYS A 184 -2.63 19.79 -3.77
C CYS A 184 -3.97 19.02 -3.80
N ALA A 185 -3.94 17.70 -3.63
CA ALA A 185 -5.16 16.89 -3.62
C ALA A 185 -6.05 17.18 -2.41
N ILE A 186 -5.48 17.40 -1.23
CA ILE A 186 -6.24 17.82 -0.04
C ILE A 186 -6.90 19.19 -0.31
N TYR A 187 -6.17 20.14 -0.89
CA TYR A 187 -6.73 21.44 -1.27
C TYR A 187 -7.91 21.28 -2.24
N CYS A 188 -7.74 20.54 -3.33
CA CYS A 188 -8.81 20.31 -4.31
C CYS A 188 -10.03 19.66 -3.67
N GLY A 189 -9.81 18.63 -2.82
CA GLY A 189 -10.88 17.95 -2.11
C GLY A 189 -11.70 18.90 -1.22
N ILE A 190 -11.05 19.79 -0.47
CA ILE A 190 -11.75 20.78 0.37
C ILE A 190 -12.40 21.87 -0.48
N ALA A 191 -11.70 22.37 -1.50
CA ALA A 191 -12.18 23.41 -2.41
C ALA A 191 -13.50 23.03 -3.09
N GLU A 192 -13.61 21.81 -3.62
CA GLU A 192 -14.85 21.31 -4.22
C GLU A 192 -16.00 21.28 -3.21
N ARG A 193 -15.75 20.88 -1.96
CA ARG A 193 -16.76 20.82 -0.89
C ARG A 193 -17.31 22.19 -0.49
N VAL A 194 -16.54 23.26 -0.72
CA VAL A 194 -16.95 24.65 -0.44
C VAL A 194 -17.38 25.42 -1.69
N GLY A 195 -17.52 24.72 -2.82
CA GLY A 195 -18.04 25.27 -4.07
C GLY A 195 -17.01 25.97 -4.97
N LEU A 196 -15.73 25.65 -4.83
CA LEU A 196 -14.67 26.09 -5.73
C LEU A 196 -14.33 25.00 -6.76
N HIS A 197 -14.18 25.40 -8.02
CA HIS A 197 -13.68 24.52 -9.08
C HIS A 197 -12.15 24.48 -9.07
N ALA A 198 -11.59 23.46 -8.41
CA ALA A 198 -10.16 23.28 -8.25
C ALA A 198 -9.69 21.93 -8.79
N GLU A 199 -8.61 21.92 -9.56
CA GLU A 199 -8.00 20.69 -10.08
C GLU A 199 -6.49 20.66 -9.81
N CYS A 200 -5.93 19.46 -9.65
CA CYS A 200 -4.48 19.29 -9.57
C CYS A 200 -3.81 19.59 -10.91
N PHE A 201 -2.97 20.62 -10.96
CA PHE A 201 -2.10 20.92 -12.09
C PHE A 201 -0.73 20.23 -11.90
N LEU A 202 -0.42 19.29 -12.78
CA LEU A 202 0.73 18.38 -12.64
C LEU A 202 1.75 18.53 -13.79
N PRO A 203 2.42 19.69 -13.89
CA PRO A 203 3.56 19.86 -14.78
C PRO A 203 4.72 18.94 -14.33
N PRO A 204 5.75 18.73 -15.16
CA PRO A 204 6.95 18.03 -14.72
C PRO A 204 7.54 18.69 -13.47
N ILE A 205 8.20 17.90 -12.62
CA ILE A 205 8.95 18.30 -11.41
C ILE A 205 8.18 19.00 -10.27
N CYS A 206 7.02 19.62 -10.49
CA CYS A 206 6.24 20.29 -9.43
C CYS A 206 4.74 19.94 -9.48
N ALA A 207 4.00 20.25 -8.41
CA ALA A 207 2.56 20.06 -8.31
C ALA A 207 1.93 21.36 -7.82
N HIS A 208 0.85 21.78 -8.48
CA HIS A 208 0.11 23.00 -8.18
C HIS A 208 -1.39 22.70 -8.21
N VAL A 209 -2.18 23.68 -7.81
CA VAL A 209 -3.63 23.69 -8.00
C VAL A 209 -3.97 24.75 -9.02
N VAL A 210 -4.90 24.44 -9.92
CA VAL A 210 -5.57 25.43 -10.76
C VAL A 210 -6.99 25.64 -10.24
N VAL A 211 -7.38 26.90 -10.02
CA VAL A 211 -8.75 27.28 -9.67
C VAL A 211 -9.35 28.02 -10.85
N THR A 212 -10.53 27.59 -11.28
CA THR A 212 -11.22 28.14 -12.46
C THR A 212 -12.42 28.98 -12.03
N ALA A 213 -12.57 30.18 -12.62
CA ALA A 213 -13.73 31.03 -12.39
C ALA A 213 -15.03 30.38 -12.92
N PRO A 214 -16.20 30.68 -12.32
CA PRO A 214 -17.49 30.24 -12.86
C PRO A 214 -17.70 30.74 -14.30
N PRO A 215 -18.43 29.99 -15.15
CA PRO A 215 -18.71 30.41 -16.52
C PRO A 215 -19.36 31.79 -16.60
N GLY A 216 -18.82 32.67 -17.45
CA GLY A 216 -19.34 34.03 -17.64
C GLY A 216 -18.78 35.09 -16.69
N LEU A 217 -17.89 34.69 -15.76
CA LEU A 217 -17.23 35.59 -14.80
C LEU A 217 -15.71 35.41 -14.86
N ASP A 218 -14.98 36.47 -14.54
CA ASP A 218 -13.55 36.39 -14.21
C ASP A 218 -13.34 36.00 -12.73
N LEU A 219 -12.07 35.89 -12.32
CA LEU A 219 -11.71 35.53 -10.94
C LEU A 219 -12.16 36.56 -9.89
N ASP A 220 -12.38 37.80 -10.31
CA ASP A 220 -12.71 38.95 -9.48
C ASP A 220 -14.20 39.29 -9.53
N ALA A 221 -15.02 38.39 -10.11
CA ALA A 221 -16.48 38.45 -10.27
C ALA A 221 -16.99 39.49 -11.27
N ASN A 222 -16.15 39.95 -12.20
CA ASN A 222 -16.60 40.76 -13.33
C ASN A 222 -17.06 39.87 -14.50
N PRO A 223 -18.05 40.30 -15.30
CA PRO A 223 -18.47 39.54 -16.48
C PRO A 223 -17.32 39.36 -17.48
N SER A 224 -17.09 38.12 -17.93
CA SER A 224 -16.10 37.81 -18.95
C SER A 224 -16.55 36.67 -19.86
N THR A 225 -16.14 36.73 -21.13
CA THR A 225 -16.36 35.65 -22.11
C THR A 225 -15.28 34.59 -22.07
N ASP A 226 -14.13 34.90 -21.46
CA ASP A 226 -12.96 34.05 -21.43
C ASP A 226 -12.93 33.19 -20.16
N GLU A 227 -12.32 32.01 -20.23
CA GLU A 227 -12.09 31.17 -19.04
C GLU A 227 -10.91 31.74 -18.24
N HIS A 228 -11.16 32.23 -17.02
CA HIS A 228 -10.11 32.76 -16.15
C HIS A 228 -9.67 31.74 -15.10
N GLN A 229 -8.36 31.68 -14.87
CA GLN A 229 -7.73 30.73 -13.95
C GLN A 229 -6.65 31.40 -13.12
N MET A 230 -6.51 30.90 -11.89
CA MET A 230 -5.38 31.20 -11.03
C MET A 230 -4.70 29.92 -10.58
N TYR A 231 -3.43 30.03 -10.20
CA TYR A 231 -2.60 28.91 -9.79
C TYR A 231 -2.13 29.09 -8.35
N LEU A 232 -2.16 28.01 -7.58
CA LEU A 232 -1.75 28.00 -6.18
C LEU A 232 -0.73 26.89 -5.93
N ASN A 233 0.12 27.10 -4.92
CA ASN A 233 1.01 26.07 -4.40
C ASN A 233 0.74 25.88 -2.91
N PRO A 234 -0.24 25.02 -2.54
CA PRO A 234 -0.57 24.78 -1.14
C PRO A 234 0.61 24.27 -0.30
N PHE A 235 1.58 23.62 -0.95
CA PHE A 235 2.76 23.07 -0.29
C PHE A 235 3.77 24.15 0.13
N GLU A 236 3.98 25.21 -0.68
CA GLU A 236 5.06 26.18 -0.42
C GLU A 236 4.60 27.62 -0.18
N THR A 237 3.53 28.09 -0.81
CA THR A 237 3.20 29.53 -0.87
C THR A 237 1.77 29.84 -0.42
N ASN A 238 1.61 30.95 0.30
CA ASN A 238 0.28 31.47 0.70
C ASN A 238 -0.43 32.21 -0.45
N GLY A 239 0.33 32.74 -1.41
CA GLY A 239 -0.17 33.56 -2.52
C GLY A 239 -0.34 32.80 -3.83
N GLU A 240 -0.84 33.54 -4.81
CA GLU A 240 -0.95 33.10 -6.20
C GLU A 240 0.43 32.89 -6.84
N VAL A 241 0.57 31.81 -7.60
CA VAL A 241 1.78 31.48 -8.35
C VAL A 241 1.79 32.31 -9.63
N PRO A 242 2.85 33.11 -9.89
CA PRO A 242 2.94 33.91 -11.10
C PRO A 242 2.94 33.05 -12.37
N LEU A 243 2.18 33.45 -13.40
CA LEU A 243 2.13 32.73 -14.68
C LEU A 243 3.54 32.60 -15.31
N GLU A 244 4.37 33.65 -15.22
CA GLU A 244 5.75 33.66 -15.73
C GLU A 244 6.60 32.51 -15.18
N TYR A 245 6.33 32.04 -13.95
CA TYR A 245 7.00 30.89 -13.38
C TYR A 245 6.54 29.58 -14.05
N LEU A 246 5.22 29.44 -14.24
CA LEU A 246 4.62 28.26 -14.87
C LEU A 246 4.97 28.16 -16.36
N GLU A 247 5.08 29.29 -17.06
CA GLU A 247 5.51 29.35 -18.45
C GLU A 247 6.95 28.86 -18.60
N ARG A 248 7.85 29.28 -17.70
CA ARG A 248 9.22 28.75 -17.65
C ARG A 248 9.23 27.24 -17.45
N LEU A 249 8.43 26.71 -16.54
CA LEU A 249 8.30 25.26 -16.33
C LEU A 249 7.78 24.52 -17.58
N ALA A 250 6.79 25.08 -18.26
CA ALA A 250 6.28 24.53 -19.51
C ALA A 250 7.33 24.53 -20.62
N LEU A 251 8.13 25.60 -20.72
CA LEU A 251 9.26 25.71 -21.65
C LEU A 251 10.34 24.67 -21.36
N TYR A 252 10.70 24.45 -20.09
CA TYR A 252 11.63 23.37 -19.70
C TYR A 252 11.15 21.99 -20.14
N ALA A 253 9.84 21.78 -20.16
CA ALA A 253 9.19 20.57 -20.62
C ALA A 253 8.89 20.55 -22.15
N ASN A 254 9.38 21.55 -22.89
CA ASN A 254 9.15 21.74 -24.32
C ASN A 254 7.65 21.68 -24.70
N THR A 255 6.81 22.34 -23.91
CA THR A 255 5.35 22.31 -24.04
C THR A 255 4.73 23.65 -23.60
N THR A 256 3.40 23.74 -23.57
CA THR A 256 2.65 24.90 -23.10
C THR A 256 1.82 24.56 -21.86
N ILE A 257 1.44 25.57 -21.07
CA ILE A 257 0.57 25.40 -19.90
C ILE A 257 -0.74 24.70 -20.30
N SER A 258 -1.36 25.13 -21.40
CA SER A 258 -2.61 24.54 -21.91
C SER A 258 -2.47 23.06 -22.28
N ARG A 259 -1.30 22.63 -22.78
CA ARG A 259 -1.00 21.22 -23.08
C ARG A 259 -0.68 20.38 -21.85
N LEU A 260 -0.16 21.01 -20.81
CA LEU A 260 0.07 20.37 -19.51
C LEU A 260 -1.22 20.20 -18.71
N ARG A 261 -2.24 21.02 -18.99
CA ARG A 261 -3.56 20.90 -18.40
C ARG A 261 -4.17 19.56 -18.82
N ARG A 262 -4.46 18.75 -17.82
CA ARG A 262 -5.24 17.51 -17.91
C ARG A 262 -6.48 17.75 -17.09
N SER A 263 -7.63 17.27 -17.55
CA SER A 263 -8.90 17.36 -16.83
C SER A 263 -9.52 15.97 -16.67
N GLY A 264 -10.48 15.88 -15.76
CA GLY A 264 -11.24 14.67 -15.47
C GLY A 264 -10.34 13.45 -15.20
N ASN A 265 -10.72 12.29 -15.75
CA ASN A 265 -10.04 11.01 -15.51
C ASN A 265 -8.55 11.04 -15.89
N VAL A 266 -8.15 11.87 -16.87
CA VAL A 266 -6.75 11.99 -17.29
C VAL A 266 -5.91 12.67 -16.21
N ALA A 267 -6.48 13.68 -15.52
CA ALA A 267 -5.84 14.34 -14.38
C ALA A 267 -5.72 13.38 -13.20
N VAL A 268 -6.80 12.66 -12.87
CA VAL A 268 -6.85 11.68 -11.78
C VAL A 268 -5.85 10.54 -12.00
N ALA A 269 -5.81 9.98 -13.22
CA ALA A 269 -4.83 8.95 -13.57
C ALA A 269 -3.40 9.48 -13.53
N ALA A 270 -3.17 10.74 -13.91
CA ALA A 270 -1.85 11.35 -13.81
C ALA A 270 -1.40 11.56 -12.36
N ALA A 271 -2.30 11.98 -11.47
CA ALA A 271 -2.06 12.11 -10.04
C ALA A 271 -1.68 10.75 -9.44
N ALA A 272 -2.52 9.73 -9.60
CA ALA A 272 -2.25 8.40 -9.04
C ALA A 272 -0.97 7.76 -9.60
N LYS A 273 -0.66 7.93 -10.89
CA LYS A 273 0.64 7.48 -11.45
C LYS A 273 1.84 8.21 -10.85
N ARG A 274 1.71 9.50 -10.56
CA ARG A 274 2.78 10.28 -9.94
C ARG A 274 2.98 9.85 -8.48
N THR A 275 1.90 9.62 -7.74
CA THR A 275 1.96 9.01 -6.39
C THR A 275 2.62 7.65 -6.41
N ALA A 276 2.25 6.77 -7.36
CA ALA A 276 2.88 5.46 -7.50
C ALA A 276 4.40 5.56 -7.72
N ARG A 277 4.86 6.51 -8.55
CA ARG A 277 6.29 6.76 -8.75
C ARG A 277 6.96 7.33 -7.50
N SER A 278 6.32 8.25 -6.79
CA SER A 278 6.84 8.75 -5.51
C SER A 278 6.99 7.63 -4.48
N ILE A 279 6.09 6.64 -4.48
CA ILE A 279 6.21 5.44 -3.64
C ILE A 279 7.38 4.55 -4.09
N GLU A 280 7.56 4.33 -5.40
CA GLU A 280 8.73 3.60 -5.94
C GLU A 280 10.03 4.30 -5.53
N ASP A 281 10.12 5.64 -5.69
CA ASP A 281 11.29 6.44 -5.33
C ASP A 281 11.57 6.41 -3.81
N ALA A 282 10.52 6.42 -2.97
CA ALA A 282 10.64 6.30 -1.52
C ALA A 282 11.11 4.89 -1.12
N HIS A 283 10.62 3.84 -1.78
CA HIS A 283 11.06 2.46 -1.56
C HIS A 283 12.51 2.24 -1.96
N ASP A 284 12.92 2.72 -3.14
CA ASP A 284 14.30 2.64 -3.61
C ASP A 284 15.24 3.43 -2.70
N SER A 285 14.82 4.62 -2.26
CA SER A 285 15.57 5.40 -1.27
C SER A 285 15.73 4.64 0.05
N ALA A 286 14.68 4.01 0.56
CA ALA A 286 14.73 3.22 1.80
C ALA A 286 15.72 2.04 1.70
N ALA A 287 15.99 1.51 0.51
CA ALA A 287 17.02 0.48 0.31
C ALA A 287 18.45 1.01 0.53
N HIS A 288 18.67 2.31 0.38
CA HIS A 288 19.98 2.95 0.52
C HIS A 288 20.23 3.54 1.92
N PHE A 289 19.19 3.80 2.71
CA PHE A 289 19.32 4.27 4.09
C PHE A 289 19.55 3.12 5.08
N ALA A 290 20.35 3.39 6.11
CA ALA A 290 20.69 2.40 7.15
C ALA A 290 19.48 1.91 7.96
N ASP A 291 18.34 2.61 7.90
CA ASP A 291 17.14 2.29 8.67
C ASP A 291 15.87 2.18 7.78
N ARG A 292 15.74 1.03 7.10
CA ARG A 292 14.53 0.66 6.35
C ARG A 292 13.26 0.71 7.20
N LEU A 293 13.35 0.46 8.51
CA LEU A 293 12.19 0.39 9.38
C LEU A 293 11.65 1.79 9.67
N VAL A 294 12.51 2.81 9.76
CA VAL A 294 12.06 4.20 9.89
C VAL A 294 11.36 4.67 8.61
N SER A 295 11.91 4.38 7.43
CA SER A 295 11.30 4.83 6.16
C SER A 295 9.95 4.17 5.86
N GLY A 296 9.68 2.99 6.41
CA GLY A 296 8.41 2.27 6.29
C GLY A 296 7.41 2.54 7.41
N ALA A 297 7.74 3.41 8.36
CA ALA A 297 6.89 3.69 9.52
C ALA A 297 5.62 4.42 9.08
N LEU A 298 4.47 3.75 9.23
CA LEU A 298 3.14 4.31 9.04
C LEU A 298 2.40 4.31 10.38
N LEU A 299 1.17 4.83 10.42
CA LEU A 299 0.36 4.88 11.65
C LEU A 299 0.12 3.49 12.29
N ARG A 300 0.11 2.41 11.48
CA ARG A 300 0.02 1.01 11.92
C ARG A 300 0.80 0.09 10.98
N GLY A 301 0.85 -1.18 11.37
CA GLY A 301 1.49 -2.24 10.61
C GLY A 301 2.99 -2.29 10.83
N HIS A 302 3.59 -3.42 10.47
CA HIS A 302 5.04 -3.57 10.53
C HIS A 302 5.70 -2.80 9.39
N PRO A 303 6.73 -1.97 9.62
CA PRO A 303 7.31 -1.11 8.59
C PRO A 303 7.78 -1.82 7.32
N ALA A 304 8.38 -3.00 7.46
CA ALA A 304 8.80 -3.79 6.30
C ALA A 304 7.61 -4.28 5.46
N VAL A 305 6.48 -4.57 6.10
CA VAL A 305 5.24 -4.95 5.42
C VAL A 305 4.63 -3.75 4.71
N ASN A 306 4.63 -2.59 5.36
CA ASN A 306 4.15 -1.33 4.78
C ASN A 306 4.90 -0.97 3.50
N LEU A 307 6.23 -1.07 3.49
CA LEU A 307 7.05 -0.81 2.32
C LEU A 307 6.68 -1.72 1.14
N GLN A 308 6.51 -3.02 1.39
CA GLN A 308 6.15 -3.96 0.32
C GLN A 308 4.71 -3.77 -0.16
N LEU A 309 3.76 -3.54 0.74
CA LEU A 309 2.36 -3.26 0.38
C LEU A 309 2.23 -1.95 -0.41
N ALA A 310 3.00 -0.91 -0.05
CA ALA A 310 3.04 0.34 -0.79
C ALA A 310 3.60 0.15 -2.20
N LEU A 311 4.72 -0.57 -2.33
CA LEU A 311 5.29 -0.90 -3.64
C LEU A 311 4.32 -1.75 -4.48
N TYR A 312 3.63 -2.68 -3.85
CA TYR A 312 2.62 -3.51 -4.49
C TYR A 312 1.44 -2.67 -5.01
N ALA A 313 0.97 -1.71 -4.22
CA ALA A 313 -0.03 -0.71 -4.62
C ALA A 313 0.42 0.11 -5.83
N ALA A 314 1.65 0.63 -5.79
CA ALA A 314 2.26 1.39 -6.89
C ALA A 314 2.29 0.60 -8.19
N ARG A 315 2.70 -0.67 -8.14
CA ARG A 315 2.75 -1.55 -9.33
C ARG A 315 1.37 -1.81 -9.91
N TRP A 316 0.35 -2.04 -9.09
CA TRP A 316 -1.03 -2.17 -9.55
C TRP A 316 -1.54 -0.89 -10.21
N ALA A 317 -1.38 0.26 -9.56
CA ALA A 317 -1.77 1.55 -10.11
C ALA A 317 -1.10 1.82 -11.47
N LEU A 318 0.21 1.56 -11.57
CA LEU A 318 0.96 1.73 -12.81
C LEU A 318 0.55 0.75 -13.91
N LEU A 319 0.18 -0.49 -13.56
CA LEU A 319 -0.34 -1.48 -14.51
C LEU A 319 -1.68 -1.04 -15.11
N LEU A 320 -2.60 -0.53 -14.28
CA LEU A 320 -3.97 -0.18 -14.69
C LEU A 320 -4.08 1.19 -15.36
N LEU A 321 -3.38 2.20 -14.85
CA LEU A 321 -3.56 3.61 -15.26
C LEU A 321 -2.63 4.03 -16.41
N SER A 322 -1.79 3.12 -16.88
CA SER A 322 -0.89 3.38 -17.99
C SER A 322 -1.46 2.89 -19.31
N PRO A 323 -1.14 3.55 -20.42
CA PRO A 323 -1.64 3.14 -21.72
C PRO A 323 -1.21 1.69 -22.02
N PRO A 324 -2.12 0.84 -22.54
CA PRO A 324 -1.85 -0.58 -22.79
C PRO A 324 -0.68 -0.84 -23.73
N ARG A 325 -0.39 0.12 -24.62
CA ARG A 325 0.67 0.09 -25.64
C ARG A 325 2.00 0.69 -25.18
N ALA A 326 2.14 1.07 -23.91
CA ALA A 326 3.46 1.47 -23.40
C ALA A 326 4.40 0.26 -23.43
N ASP A 327 5.64 0.46 -23.90
CA ASP A 327 6.66 -0.57 -24.20
C ASP A 327 7.04 -1.49 -23.02
N ASN A 328 6.50 -1.23 -21.83
CA ASN A 328 6.78 -1.92 -20.57
C ASN A 328 5.50 -2.47 -19.90
N GLY A 329 4.38 -2.58 -20.63
CA GLY A 329 3.13 -3.16 -20.12
C GLY A 329 3.30 -4.60 -19.61
N ASP A 330 3.97 -5.44 -20.40
CA ASP A 330 4.16 -6.86 -20.05
C ASP A 330 5.14 -7.05 -18.89
N THR A 331 6.20 -6.22 -18.83
CA THR A 331 7.11 -6.21 -17.68
C THR A 331 6.37 -5.86 -16.38
N ARG A 332 5.45 -4.89 -16.41
CA ARG A 332 4.65 -4.51 -15.24
C ARG A 332 3.67 -5.61 -14.83
N PHE A 333 3.01 -6.23 -15.81
CA PHE A 333 2.15 -7.38 -15.55
C PHE A 333 2.93 -8.51 -14.87
N MET A 334 4.11 -8.86 -15.40
CA MET A 334 4.97 -9.90 -14.83
C MET A 334 5.44 -9.57 -13.41
N ARG A 335 5.74 -8.30 -13.13
CA ARG A 335 6.08 -7.84 -11.77
C ARG A 335 4.92 -8.02 -10.79
N VAL A 336 3.70 -7.65 -11.17
CA VAL A 336 2.51 -7.83 -10.31
C VAL A 336 2.22 -9.32 -10.10
N MET A 337 2.28 -10.14 -11.15
CA MET A 337 2.11 -11.59 -11.04
C MET A 337 3.14 -12.23 -10.11
N LYS A 338 4.40 -11.80 -10.20
CA LYS A 338 5.45 -12.26 -9.30
C LYS A 338 5.13 -11.91 -7.84
N GLU A 339 4.69 -10.69 -7.56
CA GLU A 339 4.30 -10.29 -6.20
C GLU A 339 3.13 -11.10 -5.63
N ILE A 340 2.10 -11.37 -6.44
CA ILE A 340 0.97 -12.23 -6.03
C ILE A 340 1.48 -13.62 -5.67
N ARG A 341 2.28 -14.24 -6.55
CA ARG A 341 2.77 -15.59 -6.30
C ARG A 341 3.70 -15.68 -5.09
N ASP A 342 4.64 -14.74 -4.98
CA ASP A 342 5.74 -14.84 -4.02
C ASP A 342 5.31 -14.35 -2.63
N ASN A 343 4.51 -13.28 -2.56
CA ASN A 343 4.22 -12.56 -1.31
C ASN A 343 2.74 -12.50 -0.93
N TRP A 344 1.83 -12.46 -1.91
CA TRP A 344 0.39 -12.21 -1.68
C TRP A 344 -0.51 -13.21 -2.40
N PRO A 345 -0.37 -14.53 -2.15
CA PRO A 345 -1.12 -15.55 -2.88
C PRO A 345 -2.64 -15.45 -2.66
N GLU A 346 -3.06 -14.82 -1.56
CA GLU A 346 -4.48 -14.56 -1.30
C GLU A 346 -5.14 -13.63 -2.32
N ASP A 347 -4.38 -12.91 -3.14
CA ASP A 347 -4.87 -11.96 -4.15
C ASP A 347 -5.03 -12.57 -5.55
N GLU A 348 -4.78 -13.87 -5.72
CA GLU A 348 -4.91 -14.55 -7.00
C GLU A 348 -6.28 -14.32 -7.66
N TRP A 349 -7.35 -14.30 -6.85
CA TRP A 349 -8.72 -14.07 -7.32
C TRP A 349 -8.92 -12.65 -7.90
N ILE A 350 -8.23 -11.63 -7.36
CA ILE A 350 -8.30 -10.25 -7.85
C ILE A 350 -7.73 -10.20 -9.27
N MET A 351 -6.62 -10.88 -9.49
CA MET A 351 -6.05 -11.00 -10.82
C MET A 351 -7.04 -11.69 -11.75
N ALA A 352 -7.64 -12.82 -11.38
CA ALA A 352 -8.62 -13.51 -12.22
C ALA A 352 -9.80 -12.61 -12.64
N GLN A 353 -10.27 -11.74 -11.73
CA GLN A 353 -11.34 -10.77 -11.99
C GLN A 353 -10.95 -9.70 -13.02
N HIS A 354 -9.76 -9.09 -12.89
CA HIS A 354 -9.32 -8.01 -13.77
C HIS A 354 -8.59 -8.49 -15.04
N LEU A 355 -8.06 -9.71 -15.05
CA LEU A 355 -7.29 -10.30 -16.14
C LEU A 355 -8.13 -10.44 -17.41
N ARG A 356 -9.41 -10.81 -17.31
CA ARG A 356 -10.31 -10.90 -18.48
C ARG A 356 -10.44 -9.55 -19.21
N ALA A 357 -10.53 -8.46 -18.45
CA ALA A 357 -10.58 -7.11 -19.01
C ALA A 357 -9.24 -6.68 -19.62
N LEU A 358 -8.12 -7.14 -19.06
CA LEU A 358 -6.77 -6.87 -19.56
C LEU A 358 -6.38 -7.73 -20.79
N GLN A 359 -6.90 -8.97 -20.89
CA GLN A 359 -6.63 -9.94 -21.96
C GLN A 359 -7.30 -9.57 -23.29
N ASN A 360 -8.48 -8.96 -23.26
CA ASN A 360 -9.19 -8.48 -24.46
C ASN A 360 -8.41 -7.42 -25.27
N LYS A 361 -7.23 -7.02 -24.80
CA LYS A 361 -6.38 -5.98 -25.41
C LYS A 361 -4.96 -6.44 -25.78
N GLY A 362 -4.63 -7.73 -25.63
CA GLY A 362 -3.33 -8.26 -26.07
C GLY A 362 -3.20 -9.78 -25.96
N ALA A 363 -3.02 -10.47 -27.09
CA ALA A 363 -2.91 -11.94 -27.17
C ALA A 363 -1.74 -12.54 -26.36
N ALA A 364 -0.66 -11.79 -26.13
CA ALA A 364 0.53 -12.26 -25.42
C ALA A 364 0.31 -12.44 -23.90
N ARG A 365 -0.61 -11.67 -23.29
CA ARG A 365 -0.83 -11.67 -21.83
C ARG A 365 -1.55 -12.93 -21.34
N GLY A 366 -2.40 -13.52 -22.17
CA GLY A 366 -3.08 -14.78 -21.88
C GLY A 366 -2.11 -15.97 -21.79
N ALA A 367 -1.14 -16.05 -22.70
CA ALA A 367 -0.13 -17.10 -22.70
C ALA A 367 0.88 -16.97 -21.54
N LEU A 368 1.29 -15.74 -21.19
CA LEU A 368 2.17 -15.47 -20.06
C LEU A 368 1.50 -15.76 -18.70
N ALA A 369 0.22 -15.39 -18.55
CA ALA A 369 -0.56 -15.74 -17.36
C ALA A 369 -0.70 -17.27 -17.20
N ALA A 370 -0.99 -17.99 -18.29
CA ALA A 370 -1.09 -19.44 -18.27
C ALA A 370 0.22 -20.12 -17.83
N ASN A 371 1.38 -19.63 -18.30
CA ASN A 371 2.68 -20.18 -17.91
C ASN A 371 3.09 -19.87 -16.46
N LEU A 372 2.58 -18.79 -15.85
CA LEU A 372 2.88 -18.45 -14.45
C LEU A 372 1.93 -19.11 -13.43
N VAL A 373 0.66 -19.29 -13.80
CA VAL A 373 -0.38 -19.94 -12.96
C VAL A 373 -0.11 -21.45 -12.83
N LEU A 374 0.60 -22.05 -13.79
CA LEU A 374 0.90 -23.48 -13.80
C LEU A 374 2.16 -23.88 -13.01
N THR A 375 2.88 -22.95 -12.40
CA THR A 375 4.07 -23.26 -11.59
C THR A 375 3.85 -22.81 -10.15
N PRO A 376 3.44 -23.71 -9.24
CA PRO A 376 3.31 -23.38 -7.83
C PRO A 376 4.66 -22.87 -7.26
N PRO A 377 4.65 -21.90 -6.33
CA PRO A 377 5.89 -21.35 -5.74
C PRO A 377 6.77 -22.42 -5.09
N ASP A 378 6.16 -23.50 -4.63
CA ASP A 378 6.87 -24.66 -4.06
C ASP A 378 7.80 -25.32 -5.08
N GLU A 379 7.54 -25.25 -6.39
CA GLU A 379 8.39 -25.95 -7.38
C GLU A 379 9.74 -25.26 -7.64
N HIS A 380 9.93 -23.95 -7.47
CA HIS A 380 11.23 -23.36 -7.79
C HIS A 380 12.27 -23.43 -6.66
N HIS A 381 11.83 -23.51 -5.40
CA HIS A 381 12.73 -23.76 -4.26
C HIS A 381 12.71 -25.22 -3.79
N ALA A 382 11.60 -25.95 -3.94
CA ALA A 382 11.49 -27.36 -3.54
C ALA A 382 11.74 -28.37 -4.69
N ALA A 383 11.73 -28.00 -5.98
CA ALA A 383 12.05 -28.98 -7.03
C ALA A 383 13.48 -29.55 -6.93
N ASN A 384 14.35 -28.90 -6.15
CA ASN A 384 15.70 -29.35 -5.85
C ASN A 384 15.94 -29.63 -4.36
N LEU A 385 14.90 -29.83 -3.54
CA LEU A 385 15.01 -30.18 -2.13
C LEU A 385 13.91 -31.22 -1.82
N SER A 386 14.25 -32.50 -1.80
CA SER A 386 13.26 -33.55 -1.50
C SER A 386 12.73 -33.42 -0.07
N ASP A 387 11.40 -33.55 0.09
CA ASP A 387 10.69 -33.87 1.34
C ASP A 387 11.03 -35.28 1.84
N CYS A 388 12.33 -35.60 1.94
CA CYS A 388 12.76 -36.80 2.65
C CYS A 388 12.53 -36.57 4.14
N ALA A 389 11.59 -37.31 4.72
CA ALA A 389 11.23 -37.28 6.14
C ALA A 389 12.46 -37.15 7.06
N LEU A 390 12.76 -35.92 7.48
CA LEU A 390 13.80 -35.63 8.45
C LEU A 390 13.28 -36.04 9.83
N THR A 391 14.06 -36.83 10.57
CA THR A 391 13.71 -37.23 11.94
C THR A 391 14.15 -36.16 12.95
N ALA A 392 13.52 -36.12 14.12
CA ALA A 392 13.87 -35.20 15.20
C ALA A 392 15.35 -35.32 15.62
N GLU A 393 15.88 -36.54 15.62
CA GLU A 393 17.29 -36.82 15.89
C GLU A 393 18.22 -36.18 14.86
N ARG A 394 17.78 -36.08 13.61
CA ARG A 394 18.60 -35.57 12.50
C ARG A 394 18.72 -34.05 12.51
N VAL A 395 17.68 -33.36 12.96
CA VAL A 395 17.66 -31.89 13.03
C VAL A 395 18.08 -31.35 14.40
N ALA A 396 18.25 -32.23 15.40
CA ALA A 396 18.75 -31.85 16.71
C ALA A 396 20.12 -31.13 16.61
N PRO A 397 20.35 -30.07 17.41
CA PRO A 397 19.54 -29.58 18.52
C PRO A 397 18.43 -28.58 18.14
N PHE A 398 18.17 -28.34 16.86
CA PHE A 398 17.25 -27.29 16.41
C PHE A 398 15.78 -27.75 16.43
N ARG A 399 14.88 -26.81 16.70
CA ARG A 399 13.42 -27.05 16.76
C ARG A 399 12.64 -26.03 15.96
N LEU A 400 11.46 -26.41 15.47
CA LEU A 400 10.52 -25.47 14.87
C LEU A 400 10.11 -24.39 15.88
N GLY A 401 9.99 -23.16 15.39
CA GLY A 401 9.65 -21.99 16.19
C GLY A 401 10.77 -21.45 17.09
N GLN A 402 11.95 -22.08 17.07
CA GLN A 402 13.10 -21.58 17.81
C GLN A 402 13.63 -20.29 17.18
N VAL A 403 13.92 -19.30 18.03
CA VAL A 403 14.50 -18.03 17.62
C VAL A 403 16.03 -18.11 17.66
N PHE A 404 16.68 -17.47 16.68
CA PHE A 404 18.12 -17.49 16.51
C PHE A 404 18.67 -16.16 16.01
N VAL A 405 19.98 -15.97 16.15
CA VAL A 405 20.76 -14.93 15.48
C VAL A 405 21.65 -15.59 14.45
N HIS A 406 21.66 -15.05 13.23
CA HIS A 406 22.56 -15.51 12.19
C HIS A 406 24.02 -15.17 12.56
N ARG A 407 24.92 -16.16 12.64
CA ARG A 407 26.31 -15.97 13.11
C ARG A 407 27.09 -14.91 12.34
N ARG A 408 27.01 -14.93 11.01
CA ARG A 408 27.74 -13.98 10.14
C ARG A 408 27.10 -12.58 10.09
N TYR A 409 25.80 -12.51 9.83
CA TYR A 409 25.10 -11.27 9.52
C TYR A 409 24.37 -10.65 10.72
N GLN A 410 24.34 -11.34 11.86
CA GLN A 410 23.80 -10.86 13.14
C GLN A 410 22.32 -10.41 13.10
N TRP A 411 21.53 -10.91 12.14
CA TRP A 411 20.07 -10.69 12.10
C TRP A 411 19.31 -11.75 12.90
N LEU A 412 18.12 -11.39 13.39
CA LEU A 412 17.24 -12.25 14.19
C LEU A 412 16.25 -12.99 13.31
N GLY A 413 16.16 -14.31 13.48
CA GLY A 413 15.31 -15.20 12.70
C GLY A 413 14.52 -16.20 13.55
N ALA A 414 13.47 -16.77 12.98
CA ALA A 414 12.74 -17.90 13.56
C ALA A 414 12.72 -19.09 12.59
N ILE A 415 12.88 -20.31 13.10
CA ILE A 415 12.92 -21.53 12.30
C ILE A 415 11.50 -21.97 11.93
N VAL A 416 11.18 -22.03 10.64
CA VAL A 416 9.84 -22.41 10.15
C VAL A 416 9.80 -23.77 9.45
N GLY A 417 10.97 -24.36 9.15
CA GLY A 417 11.03 -25.63 8.44
C GLY A 417 12.44 -26.16 8.25
N PHE A 418 12.53 -27.37 7.71
CA PHE A 418 13.79 -28.05 7.39
C PHE A 418 13.71 -28.71 6.01
N TYR A 419 14.87 -28.80 5.35
CA TYR A 419 15.02 -29.45 4.05
C TYR A 419 16.21 -30.40 4.05
N ALA A 420 16.04 -31.58 3.45
CA ALA A 420 17.16 -32.48 3.18
C ALA A 420 17.92 -31.99 1.94
N ALA A 421 19.24 -31.96 1.99
CA ALA A 421 20.06 -31.64 0.82
C ALA A 421 20.02 -32.81 -0.19
N PRO A 422 19.68 -32.60 -1.47
CA PRO A 422 20.05 -33.54 -2.51
C PRO A 422 21.50 -33.33 -2.93
N SER A 423 22.12 -34.42 -3.34
CA SER A 423 23.56 -34.59 -3.54
C SER A 423 24.21 -33.65 -4.55
N ALA A 424 23.44 -32.85 -5.31
CA ALA A 424 23.93 -32.10 -6.48
C ALA A 424 23.85 -30.55 -6.36
N SER A 425 23.14 -29.98 -5.37
CA SER A 425 22.95 -28.52 -5.24
C SER A 425 23.80 -27.85 -4.15
N SER A 426 24.68 -28.60 -3.48
CA SER A 426 25.52 -28.15 -2.35
C SER A 426 26.41 -26.93 -2.67
N ALA A 427 26.80 -26.73 -3.93
CA ALA A 427 27.83 -25.73 -4.28
C ALA A 427 27.35 -24.26 -4.20
N ILE A 428 26.05 -23.98 -4.37
CA ILE A 428 25.52 -22.60 -4.39
C ILE A 428 25.26 -22.09 -2.95
N LEU A 429 24.81 -22.98 -2.06
CA LEU A 429 24.50 -22.65 -0.66
C LEU A 429 25.73 -22.73 0.27
N ASP A 430 26.80 -23.42 -0.14
CA ASP A 430 28.07 -23.53 0.61
C ASP A 430 29.06 -22.37 0.34
N ALA A 431 28.67 -21.31 -0.40
CA ALA A 431 29.52 -20.16 -0.73
C ALA A 431 29.85 -19.30 0.52
N GLY A 432 30.74 -19.81 1.37
CA GLY A 432 31.14 -19.23 2.65
C GLY A 432 31.41 -20.25 3.76
N SER A 433 31.18 -21.54 3.52
CA SER A 433 31.54 -22.60 4.46
C SER A 433 33.00 -23.02 4.22
N GLU A 434 33.93 -22.52 5.03
CA GLU A 434 35.30 -23.05 5.10
C GLU A 434 35.24 -24.48 5.68
N GLY A 435 35.10 -25.47 4.80
CA GLY A 435 35.02 -26.87 5.19
C GLY A 435 34.44 -27.73 4.08
N ALA A 436 35.24 -28.02 3.05
CA ALA A 436 34.93 -29.01 2.03
C ALA A 436 35.01 -30.43 2.63
N GLY A 437 34.02 -30.80 3.44
CA GLY A 437 33.80 -32.15 3.94
C GLY A 437 32.53 -32.73 3.33
N ASN A 438 32.67 -33.84 2.60
CA ASN A 438 31.54 -34.61 2.07
C ASN A 438 30.78 -35.28 3.23
N HIS A 439 29.82 -34.55 3.82
CA HIS A 439 29.01 -35.06 4.92
C HIS A 439 27.63 -35.47 4.41
N PRO A 440 27.26 -36.78 4.40
CA PRO A 440 25.93 -37.27 4.03
C PRO A 440 24.83 -36.90 5.05
N ARG A 441 25.07 -35.88 5.90
CA ARG A 441 24.23 -35.44 7.02
C ARG A 441 23.79 -33.98 6.93
N LYS A 442 24.16 -33.24 5.88
CA LYS A 442 23.76 -31.83 5.73
C LYS A 442 22.24 -31.70 5.53
N PHE A 443 21.64 -30.78 6.27
CA PHE A 443 20.26 -30.32 6.09
C PHE A 443 20.25 -28.79 6.12
N TYR A 444 19.23 -28.21 5.51
CA TYR A 444 19.04 -26.77 5.49
C TYR A 444 17.82 -26.38 6.32
N ILE A 445 17.84 -25.17 6.84
CA ILE A 445 16.81 -24.65 7.73
C ILE A 445 16.09 -23.52 6.99
N ARG A 446 14.77 -23.65 6.87
CA ARG A 446 13.89 -22.57 6.39
C ARG A 446 13.58 -21.64 7.55
N THR A 447 13.73 -20.35 7.33
CA THR A 447 13.65 -19.33 8.37
C THR A 447 12.89 -18.12 7.89
N ILE A 448 12.26 -17.41 8.82
CA ILE A 448 11.71 -16.06 8.62
C ILE A 448 12.55 -15.07 9.41
N THR A 449 12.63 -13.83 8.94
CA THR A 449 13.38 -12.78 9.65
C THR A 449 12.46 -11.86 10.45
N ALA A 450 13.04 -11.17 11.43
CA ALA A 450 12.34 -10.12 12.18
C ALA A 450 12.28 -8.78 11.44
N SER A 451 13.21 -8.52 10.51
CA SER A 451 13.37 -7.19 9.92
C SER A 451 12.71 -7.06 8.54
N ASP A 452 12.29 -8.17 7.94
CA ASP A 452 11.71 -8.18 6.60
C ASP A 452 10.67 -9.29 6.39
N LEU A 453 10.15 -9.35 5.17
CA LEU A 453 9.21 -10.37 4.70
C LEU A 453 9.93 -11.54 3.99
N THR A 454 11.24 -11.69 4.17
CA THR A 454 12.00 -12.73 3.47
C THR A 454 11.97 -14.05 4.21
N GLU A 455 11.74 -15.10 3.43
CA GLU A 455 12.02 -16.45 3.84
C GLU A 455 13.42 -16.82 3.35
N GLN A 456 14.26 -17.33 4.24
CA GLN A 456 15.64 -17.69 3.91
C GLN A 456 15.90 -19.15 4.22
N ILE A 457 16.68 -19.78 3.34
CA ILE A 457 17.20 -21.13 3.52
C ILE A 457 18.68 -20.99 3.90
N ILE A 458 19.03 -21.45 5.10
CA ILE A 458 20.38 -21.34 5.64
C ILE A 458 20.94 -22.71 6.05
N SER A 459 22.27 -22.84 6.05
CA SER A 459 22.94 -23.99 6.68
C SER A 459 22.79 -23.93 8.21
N SER A 460 22.69 -25.10 8.84
CA SER A 460 22.71 -25.27 10.29
C SER A 460 23.91 -24.62 10.97
N ASP A 461 25.05 -24.53 10.27
CA ASP A 461 26.31 -24.01 10.83
C ASP A 461 26.28 -22.49 11.05
N ASN A 462 25.37 -21.80 10.37
CA ASN A 462 25.22 -20.35 10.45
C ASN A 462 24.27 -19.89 11.55
N LEU A 463 23.69 -20.82 12.32
CA LEU A 463 22.70 -20.52 13.34
C LEU A 463 23.33 -20.46 14.75
N GLN A 464 22.96 -19.43 15.51
CA GLN A 464 23.20 -19.35 16.94
C GLN A 464 21.88 -19.17 17.68
N VAL A 465 21.48 -20.15 18.48
CA VAL A 465 20.28 -20.07 19.31
C VAL A 465 20.46 -18.96 20.33
N VAL A 466 19.41 -18.15 20.51
CA VAL A 466 19.41 -16.97 21.37
C VAL A 466 18.63 -17.26 22.65
N ASP A 467 18.97 -16.55 23.73
CA ASP A 467 18.22 -16.58 24.98
C ASP A 467 16.81 -15.94 24.85
N ARG A 468 15.87 -16.43 25.65
CA ARG A 468 14.41 -16.21 25.60
C ARG A 468 13.94 -14.75 25.66
N PHE A 469 14.80 -13.80 26.03
CA PHE A 469 14.44 -12.41 26.30
C PHE A 469 14.67 -11.43 25.12
N ARG A 470 15.23 -11.89 24.00
CA ARG A 470 15.55 -11.01 22.86
C ARG A 470 14.45 -10.87 21.79
N ALA A 471 13.38 -11.65 21.88
CA ALA A 471 12.36 -11.72 20.84
C ALA A 471 10.96 -11.48 21.39
N THR A 472 10.17 -10.71 20.66
CA THR A 472 8.73 -10.55 20.89
C THR A 472 7.95 -11.00 19.65
N GLU A 473 6.69 -11.37 19.85
CA GLU A 473 5.83 -11.88 18.77
C GLU A 473 5.66 -10.86 17.62
N ASP A 474 5.60 -9.57 17.94
CA ASP A 474 5.40 -8.47 16.97
C ASP A 474 6.60 -8.21 16.06
N MET A 475 7.77 -8.78 16.38
CA MET A 475 8.97 -8.62 15.55
C MET A 475 8.88 -9.43 14.25
N PHE A 476 8.05 -10.46 14.18
CA PHE A 476 8.06 -11.38 13.04
C PHE A 476 6.74 -11.28 12.26
N PRO A 477 6.67 -10.45 11.19
CA PRO A 477 5.42 -10.19 10.49
C PRO A 477 4.80 -11.44 9.85
N LEU A 478 5.62 -12.44 9.49
CA LEU A 478 5.17 -13.71 8.92
C LEU A 478 4.88 -14.80 9.96
N ALA A 479 5.06 -14.55 11.27
CA ALA A 479 4.97 -15.60 12.28
C ALA A 479 3.61 -16.31 12.27
N GLY A 480 2.50 -15.58 12.13
CA GLY A 480 1.17 -16.18 12.11
C GLY A 480 0.89 -17.07 10.90
N ARG A 481 1.69 -17.00 9.83
CA ARG A 481 1.59 -17.95 8.72
C ARG A 481 1.99 -19.37 9.14
N TYR A 482 2.95 -19.48 10.07
CA TYR A 482 3.58 -20.76 10.45
C TYR A 482 3.27 -21.19 11.87
N PHE A 483 2.86 -20.28 12.74
CA PHE A 483 2.77 -20.49 14.18
C PHE A 483 1.39 -20.12 14.74
N LYS A 484 0.93 -20.89 15.72
CA LYS A 484 -0.32 -20.68 16.45
C LYS A 484 -0.20 -19.54 17.46
N ARG A 485 0.88 -19.54 18.24
CA ARG A 485 1.15 -18.56 19.31
C ARG A 485 2.65 -18.45 19.61
N PHE A 486 3.05 -17.41 20.34
CA PHE A 486 4.39 -17.28 20.91
C PHE A 486 4.36 -17.66 22.39
N ASP A 487 5.17 -18.64 22.79
CA ASP A 487 5.34 -19.04 24.17
C ASP A 487 6.41 -18.14 24.84
N ARG A 488 5.96 -17.22 25.69
CA ARG A 488 6.83 -16.25 26.36
C ARG A 488 7.73 -16.88 27.43
N ASP A 489 7.30 -18.00 28.03
CA ASP A 489 8.07 -18.67 29.07
C ASP A 489 9.22 -19.47 28.46
N ALA A 490 8.95 -20.12 27.32
CA ALA A 490 9.94 -20.87 26.55
C ALA A 490 10.76 -19.98 25.59
N GLY A 491 10.27 -18.80 25.22
CA GLY A 491 10.90 -17.90 24.24
C GLY A 491 10.87 -18.45 22.81
N CYS A 492 9.85 -19.24 22.45
CA CYS A 492 9.75 -19.88 21.14
C CYS A 492 8.32 -19.85 20.59
N PHE A 493 8.19 -19.99 19.27
CA PHE A 493 6.90 -20.09 18.61
C PHE A 493 6.35 -21.51 18.63
N VAL A 494 5.04 -21.64 18.78
CA VAL A 494 4.33 -22.93 18.73
C VAL A 494 3.83 -23.17 17.31
N SER A 495 4.24 -24.29 16.70
CA SER A 495 3.95 -24.63 15.31
C SER A 495 2.46 -24.74 14.98
N ASN A 496 2.08 -24.24 13.80
CA ASN A 496 0.78 -24.47 13.16
C ASN A 496 0.84 -25.54 12.06
N VAL A 497 2.04 -26.08 11.75
CA VAL A 497 2.29 -26.96 10.61
C VAL A 497 2.67 -28.38 11.03
N ASP A 498 1.95 -28.92 12.03
CA ASP A 498 2.17 -30.27 12.55
C ASP A 498 2.07 -31.36 11.46
N GLU A 499 1.24 -31.12 10.43
CA GLU A 499 1.04 -32.03 9.30
C GLU A 499 2.23 -32.09 8.33
N LEU A 500 2.92 -30.96 8.12
CA LEU A 500 4.08 -30.86 7.23
C LEU A 500 5.36 -31.39 7.88
N TYR A 501 5.44 -31.33 9.21
CA TYR A 501 6.61 -31.77 9.98
C TYR A 501 6.22 -32.65 11.18
N PRO A 502 5.65 -33.85 10.92
CA PRO A 502 5.15 -34.73 11.99
C PRO A 502 6.30 -35.18 12.92
N GLY A 503 6.12 -34.95 14.23
CA GLY A 503 7.10 -35.33 15.26
C GLY A 503 8.33 -34.41 15.40
N LEU A 504 8.37 -33.30 14.66
CA LEU A 504 9.38 -32.23 14.80
C LEU A 504 8.82 -31.00 15.54
N THR A 505 7.54 -31.02 15.87
CA THR A 505 6.86 -30.01 16.69
C THR A 505 6.95 -30.42 18.16
N ALA A 506 7.22 -29.45 19.04
CA ALA A 506 7.45 -29.66 20.47
C ALA A 506 6.16 -29.84 21.25
#